data_AF-A0A7V8WJ17-F1
#
_entry.id   AF-A0A7V8WJ17-F1
#
_cell.length_a   1.000
_cell.length_b   1.000
_cell.length_c   1.000
_cell.angle_alpha   90.00
_cell.angle_beta   90.00
_cell.angle_gamma   90.00
#
_symmetry.space_group_name_H-M   'P 1'
#
loop_
_entity.id
_entity.type
_entity.pdbx_description
1 polymer ?
#
loop_
_entity_poly.entity_id
_entity_poly.type
_entity_poly.pdbx_seq_one_letter_code
_entity_poly.pdbx_strand_id
1 'polypeptide(L)'
;MTPATLEDTLRRLKRDRDYADRRYNEALTELDRSIREPGPIPDPDLPLDEQKLATLNESWNILPSTPETSGVKGRLAGFIWRTIGPYLQRQLTFNSLVVEHVNRDADARRAAHRRDRETVAAIRAEMHKITAFQGRLMVLLQHVTPYVDTKDREAVSGMHVLNTAISTVMESQDKYRESLTARERRYDAWTHSIASAQEDLRGLFTASQQAIVGFNAALSSLADAQGKFHETLETRERRHEASTHAVALAHQELRDLFTTNELAILAVNTALSSVAEAQGKFRE
;
A
#
# COMPACT_ATOMS: atom_id res chain seq x y z
N MET A 1 4.54 18.46 30.92
CA MET A 1 3.86 17.19 30.59
C MET A 1 4.55 16.61 29.38
N THR A 2 5.37 15.57 29.55
CA THR A 2 5.92 14.81 28.42
C THR A 2 4.76 14.11 27.69
N PRO A 3 4.66 14.19 26.36
CA PRO A 3 3.61 13.50 25.62
C PRO A 3 3.74 12.00 25.87
N ALA A 4 2.63 11.36 26.26
CA ALA A 4 2.59 9.92 26.43
C ALA A 4 3.04 9.26 25.11
N THR A 5 3.88 8.22 25.22
CA THR A 5 4.33 7.51 24.03
C THR A 5 3.13 6.87 23.33
N LEU A 6 3.24 6.64 22.02
CA LEU A 6 2.21 5.92 21.25
C LEU A 6 1.88 4.57 21.91
N GLU A 7 2.91 3.88 22.41
CA GLU A 7 2.76 2.59 23.06
C GLU A 7 1.95 2.68 24.37
N ASP A 8 2.19 3.71 25.19
CA ASP A 8 1.40 3.94 26.41
C ASP A 8 -0.07 4.23 26.08
N THR A 9 -0.31 4.96 25.00
CA THR A 9 -1.67 5.25 24.52
C THR A 9 -2.37 3.98 24.07
N LEU A 10 -1.70 3.12 23.29
CA LEU A 10 -2.24 1.84 22.84
C LEU A 10 -2.52 0.89 24.01
N ARG A 11 -1.61 0.80 24.99
CA ARG A 11 -1.83 0.02 26.23
C ARG A 11 -3.02 0.54 27.01
N ARG A 12 -3.21 1.87 27.09
CA ARG A 12 -4.39 2.47 27.73
C ARG A 12 -5.67 2.07 27.01
N LEU A 13 -5.76 2.28 25.70
CA LEU A 13 -6.94 1.93 24.90
C LEU A 13 -7.30 0.45 25.01
N LYS A 14 -6.30 -0.44 25.02
CA LYS A 14 -6.53 -1.87 25.22
C LYS A 14 -7.17 -2.16 26.59
N ARG A 15 -6.65 -1.55 27.66
CA ARG A 15 -7.23 -1.70 29.01
C ARG A 15 -8.64 -1.15 29.08
N ASP A 16 -8.90 -0.01 28.45
CA ASP A 16 -10.22 0.62 28.42
C ASP A 16 -11.23 -0.28 27.71
N ARG A 17 -10.84 -0.88 26.57
CA ARG A 17 -11.64 -1.88 25.85
C ARG A 17 -11.89 -3.13 26.70
N ASP A 18 -10.85 -3.75 27.24
CA ASP A 18 -10.99 -4.97 28.03
C ASP A 18 -11.85 -4.74 29.30
N TYR A 19 -11.82 -3.53 29.85
CA TYR A 19 -12.70 -3.11 30.93
C TYR A 19 -14.16 -2.95 30.47
N ALA A 20 -14.38 -2.31 29.32
CA ALA A 20 -15.72 -2.18 28.73
C ALA A 20 -16.34 -3.55 28.42
N ASP A 21 -15.56 -4.48 27.85
CA ASP A 21 -16.00 -5.85 27.54
C ASP A 21 -16.39 -6.62 28.80
N ARG A 22 -15.58 -6.51 29.87
CA ARG A 22 -15.93 -7.11 31.16
C ARG A 22 -17.24 -6.54 31.70
N ARG A 23 -17.37 -5.21 31.74
CA ARG A 23 -18.59 -4.54 32.22
C ARG A 23 -19.82 -4.94 31.40
N TYR A 24 -19.66 -5.08 30.08
CA TYR A 24 -20.71 -5.53 29.19
C TYR A 24 -21.15 -6.96 29.52
N ASN A 25 -20.21 -7.89 29.66
CA ASN A 25 -20.49 -9.28 29.98
C ASN A 25 -21.09 -9.45 31.39
N GLU A 26 -20.64 -8.65 32.36
CA GLU A 26 -21.25 -8.59 33.70
C GLU A 26 -22.70 -8.14 33.63
N ALA A 27 -23.00 -7.06 32.89
CA ALA A 27 -24.36 -6.57 32.70
C ALA A 27 -25.25 -7.58 31.97
N LEU A 28 -24.70 -8.28 30.97
CA LEU A 28 -25.40 -9.34 30.26
C LEU A 28 -25.71 -10.54 31.17
N THR A 29 -24.77 -10.90 32.04
CA THR A 29 -24.95 -11.96 33.04
C THR A 29 -25.98 -11.55 34.11
N GLU A 30 -25.98 -10.28 34.53
CA GLU A 30 -26.99 -9.75 35.44
C GLU A 30 -28.38 -9.75 34.81
N LEU A 31 -28.47 -9.36 33.53
CA LEU A 31 -29.71 -9.43 32.77
C LEU A 31 -30.22 -10.88 32.66
N ASP A 32 -29.36 -11.83 32.31
CA ASP A 32 -29.71 -13.26 32.25
C ASP A 32 -30.31 -13.75 33.57
N ARG A 33 -29.64 -13.45 34.69
CA ARG A 33 -30.13 -13.80 36.04
C ARG A 33 -31.44 -13.11 36.40
N SER A 34 -31.72 -11.94 35.84
CA SER A 34 -32.96 -11.19 36.07
C SER A 34 -34.15 -11.78 35.29
N ILE A 35 -33.89 -12.48 34.18
CA ILE A 35 -34.90 -13.19 33.40
C ILE A 35 -35.27 -14.47 34.17
N ARG A 36 -36.19 -14.33 35.12
CA ARG A 36 -36.75 -15.47 35.85
C ARG A 36 -37.90 -16.08 35.06
N GLU A 37 -38.03 -17.40 35.17
CA GLU A 37 -39.23 -18.07 34.71
C GLU A 37 -40.44 -17.55 35.50
N PRO A 38 -41.54 -17.16 34.83
CA PRO A 38 -42.78 -16.80 35.50
C PRO A 38 -43.18 -17.83 36.54
N GLY A 39 -43.41 -17.40 37.78
CA GLY A 39 -44.04 -18.25 38.78
C GLY A 39 -45.43 -18.70 38.29
N PRO A 40 -45.93 -19.86 38.77
CA PRO A 40 -47.24 -20.35 38.36
C PRO A 40 -48.33 -19.36 38.79
N ILE A 41 -49.16 -18.93 37.84
CA ILE A 41 -50.40 -18.19 38.14
C ILE A 41 -51.39 -19.20 38.74
N PRO A 42 -52.01 -18.92 39.90
CA PRO A 42 -52.99 -19.81 40.49
C PRO A 42 -54.15 -20.03 39.52
N ASP A 43 -54.62 -21.27 39.44
CA ASP A 43 -55.80 -21.59 38.65
C ASP A 43 -57.05 -20.99 39.30
N PRO A 44 -58.06 -20.61 38.51
CA PRO A 44 -59.30 -20.05 39.04
C PRO A 44 -60.06 -21.09 39.86
N ASP A 45 -60.85 -20.59 40.83
CA ASP A 45 -61.66 -21.41 41.73
C ASP A 45 -62.57 -22.39 40.99
N LEU A 46 -62.92 -23.50 41.64
CA LEU A 46 -63.78 -24.54 41.06
C LEU A 46 -65.14 -23.96 40.61
N PRO A 47 -65.70 -24.47 39.48
CA PRO A 47 -67.01 -24.04 39.02
C PRO A 47 -68.12 -24.47 40.00
N LEU A 48 -69.28 -23.84 39.86
CA LEU A 48 -70.49 -24.21 40.60
C LEU A 48 -70.86 -25.69 40.35
N ASP A 49 -71.35 -26.35 41.38
CA ASP A 49 -71.90 -27.72 41.30
C ASP A 49 -73.27 -27.69 40.61
N GLU A 50 -73.26 -27.86 39.29
CA GLU A 50 -74.46 -27.84 38.44
C GLU A 50 -75.46 -28.94 38.80
N GLN A 51 -74.98 -30.07 39.32
CA GLN A 51 -75.84 -31.20 39.67
C GLN A 51 -76.74 -30.85 40.86
N LYS A 52 -76.21 -30.16 41.87
CA LYS A 52 -77.00 -29.68 43.00
C LYS A 52 -78.03 -28.64 42.59
N LEU A 53 -77.69 -27.76 41.66
CA LEU A 53 -78.63 -26.77 41.16
C LEU A 53 -79.78 -27.42 40.38
N ALA A 54 -79.48 -28.43 39.57
CA ALA A 54 -80.49 -29.23 38.87
C ALA A 54 -81.44 -29.92 39.86
N THR A 55 -80.89 -30.59 40.89
CA THR A 55 -81.70 -31.23 41.94
C THR A 55 -82.59 -30.22 42.68
N LEU A 56 -82.10 -29.01 42.96
CA LEU A 56 -82.91 -27.96 43.59
C LEU A 56 -84.07 -27.49 42.68
N ASN A 57 -83.80 -27.33 41.38
CA ASN A 57 -84.80 -26.94 40.39
C ASN A 57 -85.87 -28.01 40.12
N GLU A 58 -85.58 -29.29 40.37
CA GLU A 58 -86.55 -30.37 40.28
C GLU A 58 -87.38 -30.53 41.57
N SER A 59 -86.79 -30.23 42.73
CA SER A 59 -87.39 -30.56 44.04
C SER A 59 -88.24 -29.45 44.66
N TRP A 60 -88.24 -28.22 44.13
CA TRP A 60 -88.91 -27.09 44.80
C TRP A 60 -90.44 -27.13 44.78
N ASN A 61 -91.05 -27.81 43.80
CA ASN A 61 -92.51 -27.92 43.70
C ASN A 61 -93.02 -29.13 44.52
N ILE A 62 -93.15 -28.91 45.82
CA ILE A 62 -93.49 -29.95 46.80
C ILE A 62 -95.01 -30.14 46.93
N LEU A 63 -95.83 -29.37 46.20
CA LEU A 63 -97.28 -29.42 46.37
C LEU A 63 -97.88 -30.74 45.85
N PRO A 64 -98.56 -31.53 46.71
CA PRO A 64 -99.41 -32.60 46.24
C PRO A 64 -100.62 -32.01 45.50
N SER A 65 -100.98 -32.61 44.35
CA SER A 65 -102.22 -32.29 43.63
C SER A 65 -103.44 -32.43 44.54
N THR A 66 -104.40 -31.50 44.42
CA THR A 66 -105.62 -31.47 45.22
C THR A 66 -106.30 -32.85 45.25
N PRO A 67 -106.66 -33.40 46.43
CA PRO A 67 -107.27 -34.73 46.49
C PRO A 67 -108.67 -34.73 45.89
N GLU A 68 -108.82 -35.32 44.71
CA GLU A 68 -110.12 -35.59 44.07
C GLU A 68 -110.83 -36.73 44.82
N THR A 69 -111.52 -36.40 45.91
CA THR A 69 -112.31 -37.38 46.67
C THR A 69 -113.76 -36.94 46.78
N SER A 70 -114.68 -37.79 46.34
CA SER A 70 -116.13 -37.56 46.43
C SER A 70 -116.71 -38.18 47.72
N GLY A 71 -117.79 -37.58 48.25
CA GLY A 71 -118.48 -38.03 49.47
C GLY A 71 -118.14 -37.26 50.76
N VAL A 72 -118.59 -37.77 51.92
CA VAL A 72 -118.42 -37.11 53.25
C VAL A 72 -116.94 -36.93 53.62
N LYS A 73 -116.08 -37.88 53.22
CA LYS A 73 -114.61 -37.77 53.35
C LYS A 73 -114.04 -36.62 52.51
N GLY A 74 -114.61 -36.36 51.33
CA GLY A 74 -114.25 -35.22 50.47
C GLY A 74 -114.61 -33.87 51.09
N ARG A 75 -115.71 -33.77 51.85
CA ARG A 75 -116.08 -32.53 52.56
C ARG A 75 -115.09 -32.19 53.68
N LEU A 76 -114.63 -33.21 54.43
CA LEU A 76 -113.61 -33.02 55.46
C LEU A 76 -112.25 -32.67 54.85
N ALA A 77 -111.85 -33.36 53.78
CA ALA A 77 -110.63 -33.05 53.04
C ALA A 77 -110.64 -31.62 52.47
N GLY A 78 -111.77 -31.18 51.90
CA GLY A 78 -111.95 -29.81 51.40
C GLY A 78 -111.89 -28.75 52.50
N PHE A 79 -112.41 -29.03 53.70
CA PHE A 79 -112.31 -28.12 54.84
C PHE A 79 -110.86 -27.98 55.33
N ILE A 80 -110.15 -29.10 55.50
CA ILE A 80 -108.72 -29.12 55.88
C ILE A 80 -107.88 -28.38 54.82
N TRP A 81 -108.15 -28.61 53.54
CA TRP A 81 -107.48 -27.92 52.44
C TRP A 81 -107.76 -26.42 52.42
N ARG A 82 -108.97 -25.98 52.76
CA ARG A 82 -109.31 -24.54 52.83
C ARG A 82 -108.53 -23.82 53.94
N THR A 83 -108.18 -24.52 55.01
CA THR A 83 -107.38 -23.97 56.12
C THR A 83 -105.88 -24.02 55.84
N ILE A 84 -105.37 -25.11 55.26
CA ILE A 84 -103.93 -25.34 55.06
C ILE A 84 -103.43 -24.82 53.70
N GLY A 85 -104.28 -24.83 52.68
CA GLY A 85 -103.96 -24.43 51.31
C GLY A 85 -103.31 -23.05 51.17
N PRO A 86 -103.79 -21.99 51.85
CA PRO A 86 -103.13 -20.68 51.80
C PRO A 86 -101.68 -20.68 52.33
N TYR A 87 -101.37 -21.50 53.34
CA TYR A 87 -100.01 -21.62 53.87
C TYR A 87 -99.10 -22.39 52.91
N LEU A 88 -99.61 -23.48 52.32
CA LEU A 88 -98.91 -24.24 51.29
C LEU A 88 -98.63 -23.38 50.04
N GLN A 89 -99.57 -22.51 49.66
CA GLN A 89 -99.38 -21.56 48.57
C GLN A 89 -98.28 -20.54 48.89
N ARG A 90 -98.25 -19.98 50.11
CA ARG A 90 -97.18 -19.07 50.56
C ARG A 90 -95.82 -19.77 50.57
N GLN A 91 -95.75 -21.03 51.00
CA GLN A 91 -94.53 -21.82 50.95
C GLN A 91 -94.06 -22.06 49.51
N LEU A 92 -94.97 -22.37 48.58
CA LEU A 92 -94.62 -22.48 47.17
C LEU A 92 -94.07 -21.16 46.61
N THR A 93 -94.73 -20.03 46.89
CA THR A 93 -94.26 -18.71 46.45
C THR A 93 -92.89 -18.36 47.05
N PHE A 94 -92.68 -18.70 48.33
CA PHE A 94 -91.37 -18.53 48.96
C PHE A 94 -90.31 -19.41 48.29
N ASN A 95 -90.59 -20.70 48.10
CA ASN A 95 -89.67 -21.63 47.43
C ASN A 95 -89.34 -21.16 46.01
N SER A 96 -90.31 -20.66 45.23
CA SER A 96 -90.06 -20.14 43.88
C SER A 96 -89.16 -18.91 43.90
N LEU A 97 -89.36 -17.99 44.85
CA LEU A 97 -88.49 -16.80 44.99
C LEU A 97 -87.06 -17.17 45.39
N VAL A 98 -86.91 -18.15 46.28
CA VAL A 98 -85.59 -18.67 46.68
C VAL A 98 -84.89 -19.33 45.48
N VAL A 99 -85.58 -20.19 44.74
CA VAL A 99 -85.04 -20.85 43.54
C VAL A 99 -84.67 -19.83 42.47
N GLU A 100 -85.52 -18.82 42.24
CA GLU A 100 -85.23 -17.74 41.31
C GLU A 100 -83.97 -16.95 41.72
N HIS A 101 -83.84 -16.62 43.01
CA HIS A 101 -82.66 -15.95 43.54
C HIS A 101 -81.39 -16.82 43.40
N VAL A 102 -81.46 -18.10 43.74
CA VAL A 102 -80.34 -19.04 43.62
C VAL A 102 -79.93 -19.23 42.16
N ASN A 103 -80.89 -19.33 41.22
CA ASN A 103 -80.58 -19.42 39.79
C ASN A 103 -79.91 -18.12 39.28
N ARG A 104 -80.39 -16.95 39.72
CA ARG A 104 -79.77 -15.66 39.38
C ARG A 104 -78.35 -15.54 39.94
N ASP A 105 -78.10 -16.00 41.17
CA ASP A 105 -76.75 -16.04 41.76
C ASP A 105 -75.86 -17.05 41.03
N ALA A 106 -76.40 -18.22 40.65
CA ALA A 106 -75.69 -19.21 39.86
C ALA A 106 -75.23 -18.65 38.51
N ASP A 107 -76.10 -17.92 37.79
CA ASP A 107 -75.73 -17.25 36.55
C ASP A 107 -74.65 -16.19 36.74
N ALA A 108 -74.74 -15.40 37.81
CA ALA A 108 -73.72 -14.42 38.16
C ALA A 108 -72.37 -15.09 38.45
N ARG A 109 -72.35 -16.19 39.21
CA ARG A 109 -71.14 -16.97 39.49
C ARG A 109 -70.55 -17.63 38.24
N ARG A 110 -71.38 -18.17 37.35
CA ARG A 110 -70.91 -18.71 36.05
C ARG A 110 -70.24 -17.62 35.22
N ALA A 111 -70.83 -16.43 35.16
CA ALA A 111 -70.27 -15.30 34.43
C ALA A 111 -68.94 -14.83 35.06
N ALA A 112 -68.86 -14.76 36.39
CA ALA A 112 -67.64 -14.44 37.11
C ALA A 112 -66.53 -15.47 36.82
N HIS A 113 -66.82 -16.77 37.00
CA HIS A 113 -65.85 -17.84 36.74
C HIS A 113 -65.32 -17.80 35.29
N ARG A 114 -66.18 -17.54 34.30
CA ARG A 114 -65.73 -17.37 32.90
C ARG A 114 -64.76 -16.21 32.74
N ARG A 115 -65.07 -15.04 33.32
CA ARG A 115 -64.19 -13.86 33.28
C ARG A 115 -62.85 -14.14 33.96
N ASP A 116 -62.86 -14.85 35.08
CA ASP A 116 -61.64 -15.21 35.79
C ASP A 116 -60.78 -16.16 34.95
N ARG A 117 -61.37 -17.17 34.32
CA ARG A 117 -60.66 -18.06 33.38
C ARG A 117 -60.05 -17.29 32.21
N GLU A 118 -60.82 -16.41 31.58
CA GLU A 118 -60.35 -15.59 30.46
C GLU A 118 -59.22 -14.64 30.88
N THR A 119 -59.33 -14.05 32.06
CA THR A 119 -58.30 -13.16 32.62
C THR A 119 -57.02 -13.92 32.92
N VAL A 120 -57.11 -15.07 33.60
CA VAL A 120 -55.94 -15.93 33.88
C VAL A 120 -55.27 -16.39 32.59
N ALA A 121 -56.06 -16.78 31.57
CA ALA A 121 -55.54 -17.17 30.28
C ALA A 121 -54.84 -16.01 29.55
N ALA A 122 -55.41 -14.80 29.59
CA ALA A 122 -54.82 -13.61 29.00
C ALA A 122 -53.49 -13.22 29.70
N ILE A 123 -53.45 -13.25 31.03
CA ILE A 123 -52.22 -12.98 31.80
C ILE A 123 -51.15 -14.02 31.43
N ARG A 124 -51.50 -15.32 31.39
CA ARG A 124 -50.56 -16.39 31.01
C ARG A 124 -50.00 -16.17 29.60
N ALA A 125 -50.87 -15.82 28.65
CA ALA A 125 -50.46 -15.52 27.28
C ALA A 125 -49.50 -14.31 27.20
N GLU A 126 -49.77 -13.26 27.98
CA GLU A 126 -48.92 -12.07 28.00
C GLU A 126 -47.56 -12.35 28.65
N MET A 127 -47.53 -13.10 29.76
CA MET A 127 -46.27 -13.55 30.36
C MET A 127 -45.42 -14.35 29.37
N HIS A 128 -46.01 -15.25 28.59
CA HIS A 128 -45.30 -15.97 27.54
C HIS A 128 -44.69 -15.04 26.48
N LYS A 129 -45.40 -13.99 26.05
CA LYS A 129 -44.85 -13.00 25.12
C LYS A 129 -43.68 -12.24 25.71
N ILE A 130 -43.77 -11.83 26.98
CA ILE A 130 -42.69 -11.14 27.69
C ILE A 130 -41.45 -12.03 27.77
N THR A 131 -41.60 -13.30 28.18
CA THR A 131 -40.48 -14.24 28.23
C THR A 131 -39.87 -14.47 26.84
N ALA A 132 -40.69 -14.62 25.79
CA ALA A 132 -40.19 -14.76 24.43
C ALA A 132 -39.46 -13.50 23.93
N PHE A 133 -39.95 -12.31 24.27
CA PHE A 133 -39.30 -11.05 23.96
C PHE A 133 -37.96 -10.91 24.69
N GLN A 134 -37.93 -11.19 26.00
CA GLN A 134 -36.71 -11.17 26.80
C GLN A 134 -35.65 -12.14 26.25
N GLY A 135 -36.05 -13.36 25.87
CA GLY A 135 -35.13 -14.32 25.24
C GLY A 135 -34.57 -13.82 23.91
N ARG A 136 -35.40 -13.22 23.05
CA ARG A 136 -34.93 -12.63 21.78
C ARG A 136 -34.01 -11.42 22.00
N LEU A 137 -34.32 -10.58 23.00
CA LEU A 137 -33.49 -9.44 23.37
C LEU A 137 -32.12 -9.92 23.89
N MET A 138 -32.10 -10.97 24.71
CA MET A 138 -30.86 -11.57 25.20
C MET A 138 -29.97 -12.07 24.05
N VAL A 139 -30.56 -12.79 23.10
CA VAL A 139 -29.84 -13.24 21.90
C VAL A 139 -29.34 -12.06 21.07
N LEU A 140 -30.16 -11.02 20.86
CA LEU A 140 -29.76 -9.81 20.14
C LEU A 140 -28.55 -9.15 20.82
N LEU A 141 -28.59 -8.99 22.14
CA LEU A 141 -27.49 -8.42 22.91
C LEU A 141 -26.22 -9.26 22.77
N GLN A 142 -26.31 -10.58 22.94
CA GLN A 142 -25.17 -11.50 22.72
C GLN A 142 -24.49 -11.36 21.35
N HIS A 143 -25.23 -10.92 20.32
CA HIS A 143 -24.69 -10.70 18.97
C HIS A 143 -24.09 -9.30 18.74
N VAL A 144 -24.26 -8.34 19.65
CA VAL A 144 -23.73 -6.98 19.49
C VAL A 144 -22.21 -6.97 19.51
N THR A 145 -21.57 -7.62 20.49
CA THR A 145 -20.10 -7.68 20.60
C THR A 145 -19.44 -8.27 19.36
N PRO A 146 -19.80 -9.48 18.87
CA PRO A 146 -19.18 -10.02 17.67
C PRO A 146 -19.47 -9.16 16.43
N TYR A 147 -20.63 -8.51 16.33
CA TYR A 147 -20.90 -7.57 15.24
C TYR A 147 -19.97 -6.35 15.29
N VAL A 148 -19.82 -5.71 16.45
CA VAL A 148 -18.90 -4.58 16.64
C VAL A 148 -17.45 -5.00 16.33
N ASP A 149 -17.03 -6.18 16.80
CA ASP A 149 -15.71 -6.74 16.48
C ASP A 149 -15.45 -6.87 14.98
N THR A 150 -16.47 -7.22 14.18
CA THR A 150 -16.30 -7.27 12.71
C THR A 150 -16.07 -5.89 12.12
N LYS A 151 -16.75 -4.86 12.65
CA LYS A 151 -16.60 -3.46 12.19
C LYS A 151 -15.25 -2.87 12.58
N ASP A 152 -14.77 -3.18 13.78
CA ASP A 152 -13.43 -2.78 14.22
C ASP A 152 -12.34 -3.45 13.37
N ARG A 153 -12.50 -4.74 13.03
CA ARG A 153 -11.58 -5.43 12.11
C ARG A 153 -11.59 -4.83 10.72
N GLU A 154 -12.75 -4.44 10.19
CA GLU A 154 -12.89 -3.77 8.90
C GLU A 154 -12.13 -2.44 8.90
N ALA A 155 -12.29 -1.62 9.94
CA ALA A 155 -11.58 -0.35 10.10
C ALA A 155 -10.05 -0.52 10.20
N VAL A 156 -9.59 -1.48 11.02
CA VAL A 156 -8.16 -1.81 11.15
C VAL A 156 -7.59 -2.30 9.83
N SER A 157 -8.32 -3.17 9.11
CA SER A 157 -7.91 -3.67 7.79
C SER A 157 -7.78 -2.54 6.78
N GLY A 158 -8.72 -1.59 6.75
CA GLY A 158 -8.65 -0.40 5.91
C GLY A 158 -7.42 0.47 6.20
N MET A 159 -7.09 0.65 7.49
CA MET A 159 -5.89 1.39 7.89
C MET A 159 -4.60 0.68 7.50
N HIS A 160 -4.55 -0.66 7.55
CA HIS A 160 -3.41 -1.43 7.04
C HIS A 160 -3.25 -1.24 5.53
N VAL A 161 -4.33 -1.32 4.76
CA VAL A 161 -4.28 -1.08 3.31
C VAL A 161 -3.77 0.33 3.00
N LEU A 162 -4.25 1.34 3.72
CA LEU A 162 -3.75 2.72 3.58
C LEU A 162 -2.26 2.83 3.91
N ASN A 163 -1.81 2.23 5.02
CA ASN A 163 -0.41 2.29 5.42
C ASN A 163 0.51 1.57 4.41
N THR A 164 0.06 0.44 3.86
CA THR A 164 0.76 -0.26 2.78
C THR A 164 0.82 0.59 1.51
N ALA A 165 -0.28 1.27 1.15
CA ALA A 165 -0.30 2.17 0.00
C ALA A 165 0.66 3.36 0.20
N ILE A 166 0.67 3.98 1.38
CA ILE A 166 1.61 5.06 1.73
C ILE A 166 3.05 4.55 1.66
N SER A 167 3.34 3.39 2.24
CA SER A 167 4.68 2.80 2.21
C SER A 167 5.15 2.53 0.78
N THR A 168 4.25 2.05 -0.08
CA THR A 168 4.53 1.82 -1.51
C THR A 168 4.81 3.15 -2.23
N VAL A 169 4.05 4.19 -1.95
CA VAL A 169 4.29 5.54 -2.50
C VAL A 169 5.64 6.08 -2.03
N MET A 170 5.97 5.94 -0.74
CA MET A 170 7.27 6.36 -0.20
C MET A 170 8.42 5.60 -0.85
N GLU A 171 8.32 4.27 -0.98
CA GLU A 171 9.32 3.47 -1.68
C GLU A 171 9.48 3.88 -3.15
N SER A 172 8.37 4.20 -3.83
CA SER A 172 8.41 4.70 -5.20
C SER A 172 9.10 6.07 -5.30
N GLN A 173 8.89 6.94 -4.32
CA GLN A 173 9.53 8.24 -4.23
C GLN A 173 11.04 8.10 -4.01
N ASP A 174 11.45 7.18 -3.15
CA ASP A 174 12.86 6.92 -2.87
C ASP A 174 13.56 6.33 -4.10
N LYS A 175 12.93 5.38 -4.79
CA LYS A 175 13.43 4.87 -6.09
C LYS A 175 13.54 5.97 -7.15
N TYR A 176 12.57 6.88 -7.19
CA TYR A 176 12.62 8.02 -8.10
C TYR A 176 13.79 8.96 -7.79
N ARG A 177 14.02 9.27 -6.51
CA ARG A 177 15.18 10.05 -6.05
C ARG A 177 16.50 9.38 -6.40
N GLU A 178 16.62 8.09 -6.12
CA GLU A 178 17.80 7.29 -6.46
C GLU A 178 18.06 7.31 -7.97
N SER A 179 17.02 7.15 -8.79
CA SER A 179 17.12 7.24 -10.25
C SER A 179 17.59 8.62 -10.72
N LEU A 180 17.09 9.72 -10.12
CA LEU A 180 17.55 11.07 -10.44
C LEU A 180 19.03 11.26 -10.07
N THR A 181 19.45 10.85 -8.88
CA THR A 181 20.86 10.92 -8.48
C THR A 181 21.75 10.06 -9.37
N ALA A 182 21.30 8.87 -9.77
CA ALA A 182 22.03 8.02 -10.71
C ALA A 182 22.12 8.63 -12.13
N ARG A 183 21.11 9.40 -12.55
CA ARG A 183 21.13 10.15 -13.80
C ARG A 183 22.07 11.34 -13.74
N GLU A 184 22.07 12.07 -12.62
CA GLU A 184 23.01 13.16 -12.33
C GLU A 184 24.46 12.66 -12.39
N ARG A 185 24.79 11.57 -11.69
CA ARG A 185 26.12 10.95 -11.75
C ARG A 185 26.54 10.55 -13.16
N ARG A 186 25.61 10.08 -13.99
CA ARG A 186 25.89 9.75 -15.40
C ARG A 186 26.17 11.00 -16.22
N TYR A 187 25.45 12.10 -16.00
CA TYR A 187 25.72 13.36 -16.65
C TYR A 187 27.06 13.95 -16.21
N ASP A 188 27.38 13.91 -14.92
CA ASP A 188 28.68 14.35 -14.41
C ASP A 188 29.82 13.52 -15.00
N ALA A 189 29.67 12.18 -15.07
CA ALA A 189 30.66 11.34 -15.73
C ALA A 189 30.82 11.69 -17.22
N TRP A 190 29.71 11.96 -17.92
CA TRP A 190 29.74 12.36 -19.33
C TRP A 190 30.42 13.72 -19.54
N THR A 191 30.11 14.72 -18.71
CA THR A 191 30.77 16.04 -18.78
C THR A 191 32.27 15.94 -18.50
N HIS A 192 32.67 15.13 -17.52
CA HIS A 192 34.09 14.84 -17.26
C HIS A 192 34.76 14.14 -18.45
N SER A 193 34.08 13.18 -19.09
CA SER A 193 34.62 12.51 -20.28
C SER A 193 34.79 13.44 -21.49
N ILE A 194 33.89 14.41 -21.66
CA ILE A 194 34.03 15.43 -22.69
C ILE A 194 35.19 16.37 -22.35
N ALA A 195 35.29 16.80 -21.10
CA ALA A 195 36.38 17.65 -20.64
C ALA A 195 37.75 16.96 -20.84
N SER A 196 37.87 15.67 -20.52
CA SER A 196 39.10 14.92 -20.78
C SER A 196 39.39 14.79 -22.27
N ALA A 197 38.37 14.49 -23.11
CA ALA A 197 38.55 14.42 -24.56
C ALA A 197 39.00 15.77 -25.16
N GLN A 198 38.50 16.89 -24.64
CA GLN A 198 38.96 18.23 -25.04
C GLN A 198 40.42 18.48 -24.65
N GLU A 199 40.84 18.02 -23.48
CA GLU A 199 42.24 18.15 -23.04
C GLU A 199 43.18 17.27 -23.87
N ASP A 200 42.77 16.03 -24.18
CA ASP A 200 43.50 15.14 -25.09
C ASP A 200 43.66 15.78 -26.49
N LEU A 201 42.59 16.39 -27.02
CA LEU A 201 42.65 17.13 -28.29
C LEU A 201 43.64 18.30 -28.21
N ARG A 202 43.64 19.07 -27.11
CA ARG A 202 44.63 20.14 -26.92
C ARG A 202 46.06 19.59 -26.87
N GLY A 203 46.28 18.49 -26.14
CA GLY A 203 47.57 17.81 -26.09
C GLY A 203 48.05 17.37 -27.48
N LEU A 204 47.16 16.77 -28.27
CA LEU A 204 47.45 16.39 -29.67
C LEU A 204 47.75 17.62 -30.54
N PHE A 205 47.01 18.71 -30.39
CA PHE A 205 47.28 19.96 -31.11
C PHE A 205 48.65 20.54 -30.76
N THR A 206 49.02 20.58 -29.47
CA THR A 206 50.33 21.04 -29.02
C THR A 206 51.45 20.14 -29.55
N ALA A 207 51.27 18.81 -29.49
CA ALA A 207 52.23 17.85 -30.03
C ALA A 207 52.39 18.02 -31.55
N SER A 208 51.29 18.22 -32.28
CA SER A 208 51.30 18.49 -33.73
C SER A 208 52.01 19.81 -34.07
N GLN A 209 51.72 20.89 -33.32
CA GLN A 209 52.44 22.16 -33.48
C GLN A 209 53.94 22.01 -33.22
N GLN A 210 54.33 21.29 -32.16
CA GLN A 210 55.74 20.99 -31.88
C GLN A 210 56.39 20.17 -32.99
N ALA A 211 55.68 19.18 -33.55
CA ALA A 211 56.15 18.41 -34.69
C ALA A 211 56.34 19.29 -35.95
N ILE A 212 55.41 20.21 -36.22
CA ILE A 212 55.53 21.17 -37.33
C ILE A 212 56.74 22.09 -37.12
N VAL A 213 56.93 22.63 -35.92
CA VAL A 213 58.08 23.49 -35.60
C VAL A 213 59.39 22.71 -35.70
N GLY A 214 59.43 21.48 -35.18
CA GLY A 214 60.60 20.60 -35.30
C GLY A 214 60.91 20.21 -36.74
N PHE A 215 59.89 19.94 -37.55
CA PHE A 215 60.03 19.67 -38.98
C PHE A 215 60.55 20.91 -39.73
N ASN A 216 60.03 22.10 -39.43
CA ASN A 216 60.55 23.35 -40.01
C ASN A 216 62.01 23.58 -39.61
N ALA A 217 62.39 23.34 -38.36
CA ALA A 217 63.77 23.44 -37.91
C ALA A 217 64.68 22.42 -38.65
N ALA A 218 64.20 21.20 -38.87
CA ALA A 218 64.91 20.19 -39.66
C ALA A 218 65.05 20.60 -41.13
N LEU A 219 64.01 21.19 -41.74
CA LEU A 219 64.07 21.75 -43.08
C LEU A 219 65.06 22.91 -43.19
N SER A 220 65.06 23.83 -42.21
CA SER A 220 66.05 24.92 -42.16
C SER A 220 67.47 24.38 -42.00
N SER A 221 67.67 23.38 -41.13
CA SER A 221 68.96 22.70 -40.99
C SER A 221 69.39 21.99 -42.27
N LEU A 222 68.46 21.40 -43.02
CA LEU A 222 68.75 20.76 -44.31
C LEU A 222 69.12 21.81 -45.36
N ALA A 223 68.43 22.95 -45.39
CA ALA A 223 68.77 24.08 -46.25
C ALA A 223 70.16 24.64 -45.93
N ASP A 224 70.51 24.78 -44.65
CA ASP A 224 71.85 25.18 -44.21
C ASP A 224 72.92 24.15 -44.61
N ALA A 225 72.63 22.85 -44.44
CA ALA A 225 73.53 21.78 -44.85
C ALA A 225 73.75 21.76 -46.38
N GLN A 226 72.69 22.00 -47.15
CA GLN A 226 72.77 22.15 -48.60
C GLN A 226 73.60 23.38 -48.99
N GLY A 227 73.44 24.50 -48.28
CA GLY A 227 74.26 25.70 -48.46
C GLY A 227 75.75 25.42 -48.21
N LYS A 228 76.08 24.74 -47.11
CA LYS A 228 77.47 24.32 -46.81
C LYS A 228 78.02 23.35 -47.85
N PHE A 229 77.20 22.42 -48.35
CA PHE A 229 77.61 21.52 -49.44
C PHE A 229 77.96 22.31 -50.70
N HIS A 230 77.14 23.29 -51.07
CA HIS A 230 77.41 24.17 -52.21
C HIS A 230 78.70 24.97 -52.03
N GLU A 231 78.92 25.54 -50.85
CA GLU A 231 80.16 26.25 -50.50
C GLU A 231 81.40 25.32 -50.59
N THR A 232 81.28 24.07 -50.12
CA THR A 232 82.39 23.11 -50.23
C THR A 232 82.70 22.69 -51.67
N LEU A 233 81.69 22.66 -52.54
CA LEU A 233 81.86 22.41 -53.97
C LEU A 233 82.56 23.58 -54.65
N GLU A 234 82.13 24.82 -54.41
CA GLU A 234 82.83 26.01 -54.93
C GLU A 234 84.28 26.08 -54.44
N THR A 235 84.54 25.71 -53.18
CA THR A 235 85.90 25.70 -52.63
C THR A 235 86.78 24.64 -53.31
N ARG A 236 86.20 23.50 -53.69
CA ARG A 236 86.88 22.46 -54.47
C ARG A 236 87.15 22.92 -55.91
N GLU A 237 86.20 23.62 -56.52
CA GLU A 237 86.35 24.20 -57.85
C GLU A 237 87.48 25.25 -57.88
N ARG A 238 87.53 26.17 -56.91
CA ARG A 238 88.63 27.15 -56.78
C ARG A 238 90.00 26.49 -56.54
N ARG A 239 90.05 25.37 -55.81
CA ARG A 239 91.30 24.57 -55.70
C ARG A 239 91.69 23.92 -57.02
N HIS A 240 90.71 23.49 -57.80
CA HIS A 240 90.96 22.86 -59.10
C HIS A 240 91.48 23.89 -60.11
N GLU A 241 90.93 25.11 -60.10
CA GLU A 241 91.40 26.24 -60.91
C GLU A 241 92.80 26.71 -60.51
N ALA A 242 93.12 26.74 -59.21
CA ALA A 242 94.47 27.03 -58.74
C ALA A 242 95.48 25.96 -59.17
N SER A 243 95.08 24.68 -59.17
CA SER A 243 95.92 23.57 -59.62
C SER A 243 96.17 23.60 -61.12
N THR A 244 95.18 23.96 -61.95
CA THR A 244 95.37 24.10 -63.40
C THR A 244 96.24 25.30 -63.75
N HIS A 245 96.13 26.41 -63.00
CA HIS A 245 97.01 27.57 -63.16
C HIS A 245 98.47 27.27 -62.81
N ALA A 246 98.72 26.49 -61.75
CA ALA A 246 100.07 26.08 -61.36
C ALA A 246 100.73 25.16 -62.41
N VAL A 247 99.95 24.26 -63.03
CA VAL A 247 100.42 23.38 -64.11
C VAL A 247 100.73 24.18 -65.39
N ALA A 248 99.94 25.22 -65.69
CA ALA A 248 100.20 26.11 -66.82
C ALA A 248 101.51 26.91 -66.67
N LEU A 249 101.81 27.38 -65.45
CA LEU A 249 103.06 28.07 -65.11
C LEU A 249 104.29 27.16 -65.23
N ALA A 250 104.20 25.91 -64.73
CA ALA A 250 105.27 24.92 -64.89
C ALA A 250 105.54 24.55 -66.36
N HIS A 251 104.50 24.57 -67.22
CA HIS A 251 104.64 24.37 -68.66
C HIS A 251 105.28 25.56 -69.40
N GLN A 252 105.28 26.74 -68.80
CA GLN A 252 105.89 27.95 -69.36
C GLN A 252 107.39 28.01 -69.00
N GLU A 253 107.77 27.67 -67.77
CA GLU A 253 109.18 27.57 -67.35
C GLU A 253 109.97 26.50 -68.13
N LEU A 254 109.36 25.36 -68.44
CA LEU A 254 109.98 24.33 -69.29
C LEU A 254 110.20 24.79 -70.73
N ARG A 255 109.40 25.74 -71.22
CA ARG A 255 109.51 26.29 -72.57
C ARG A 255 110.66 27.29 -72.68
N ASP A 256 110.85 28.11 -71.65
CA ASP A 256 111.95 29.09 -71.58
C ASP A 256 113.32 28.41 -71.40
N LEU A 257 113.38 27.27 -70.70
CA LEU A 257 114.62 26.47 -70.64
C LEU A 257 115.01 25.87 -71.99
N PHE A 258 114.04 25.54 -72.84
CA PHE A 258 114.30 24.96 -74.17
C PHE A 258 114.82 26.00 -75.17
N THR A 259 114.27 27.21 -75.18
CA THR A 259 114.72 28.30 -76.06
C THR A 259 116.12 28.81 -75.69
N THR A 260 116.46 28.80 -74.40
CA THR A 260 117.80 29.17 -73.93
C THR A 260 118.88 28.18 -74.41
N ASN A 261 118.53 26.90 -74.53
CA ASN A 261 119.45 25.84 -74.98
C ASN A 261 119.65 25.87 -76.51
N GLU A 262 118.62 26.19 -77.29
CA GLU A 262 118.75 26.39 -78.75
C GLU A 262 119.68 27.57 -79.10
N LEU A 263 119.60 28.67 -78.36
CA LEU A 263 120.47 29.83 -78.56
C LEU A 263 121.95 29.51 -78.25
N ALA A 264 122.21 28.66 -77.25
CA ALA A 264 123.57 28.21 -76.93
C ALA A 264 124.17 27.32 -78.05
N ILE A 265 123.35 26.46 -78.67
CA ILE A 265 123.77 25.59 -79.78
C ILE A 265 124.09 26.42 -81.04
N LEU A 266 123.29 27.45 -81.33
CA LEU A 266 123.52 28.36 -82.46
C LEU A 266 124.81 29.20 -82.31
N ALA A 267 125.12 29.65 -81.09
CA ALA A 267 126.35 30.38 -80.79
C ALA A 267 127.61 29.51 -80.99
N VAL A 268 127.57 28.25 -80.56
CA VAL A 268 128.68 27.30 -80.75
C VAL A 268 128.90 26.97 -82.23
N ASN A 269 127.82 26.82 -83.02
CA ASN A 269 127.93 26.48 -84.44
C ASN A 269 128.48 27.65 -85.29
N THR A 270 128.19 28.88 -84.86
CA THR A 270 128.71 30.10 -85.52
C THR A 270 130.20 30.31 -85.20
N ALA A 271 130.64 29.98 -83.98
CA ALA A 271 132.05 30.02 -83.59
C ALA A 271 132.89 28.94 -84.29
N LEU A 272 132.32 27.76 -84.56
CA LEU A 272 133.00 26.70 -85.30
C LEU A 272 133.17 27.03 -86.78
N SER A 273 132.19 27.72 -87.39
CA SER A 273 132.30 28.18 -88.79
C SER A 273 133.37 29.26 -88.99
N SER A 274 133.57 30.16 -88.03
CA SER A 274 134.61 31.22 -88.15
C SER A 274 136.05 30.69 -87.99
N VAL A 275 136.24 29.57 -87.28
CA VAL A 275 137.53 28.89 -87.17
C VAL A 275 137.88 28.12 -88.45
N ALA A 276 136.88 27.58 -89.16
CA ALA A 276 137.08 26.88 -90.43
C ALA A 276 137.49 27.82 -91.58
N GLU A 277 136.93 29.04 -91.66
CA GLU A 277 137.32 30.02 -92.70
C GLU A 277 138.72 30.63 -92.47
N ALA A 278 139.20 30.69 -91.21
CA ALA A 278 140.53 31.20 -90.90
C ALA A 278 141.67 30.24 -91.31
N GLN A 279 141.39 28.93 -91.45
CA GLN A 279 142.39 27.93 -91.86
C GLN A 279 142.52 27.70 -93.37
N GLY A 280 141.58 28.22 -94.19
CA GLY A 280 141.64 28.12 -95.65
C GLY A 280 142.55 29.12 -96.36
N LYS A 281 143.02 30.18 -95.68
CA LYS A 281 143.86 31.26 -96.26
C LYS A 281 145.38 31.02 -96.17
N PHE A 282 145.84 29.81 -95.85
CA PHE A 282 147.26 29.49 -95.65
C PHE A 282 147.83 28.38 -96.57
N ARG A 283 147.14 28.02 -97.66
CA ARG A 283 147.68 27.13 -98.70
C ARG A 283 147.29 27.62 -100.09
N GLU A 284 148.33 28.07 -100.80
CA GLU A 284 148.42 28.53 -102.21
C GLU A 284 148.03 29.98 -102.51
#